data_AF-M4U5C4-F1
#
_entry.id   AF-M4U5C4-F1
#
_cell.length_a   1.000
_cell.length_b   1.000
_cell.length_c   1.000
_cell.angle_alpha   90.00
_cell.angle_beta   90.00
_cell.angle_gamma   90.00
#
_symmetry.space_group_name_H-M   'P 1'
#
loop_
_entity.id
_entity.type
_entity.pdbx_description
1 polymer ?
#
loop_
_entity_poly.entity_id
_entity_poly.type
_entity_poly.pdbx_seq_one_letter_code
_entity_poly.pdbx_strand_id
1 'polypeptide(L)' 'MANYKPDMSCQSKSIPIDFSRQIIPGTFEYALSHIVDNHLDLSTFDSWYNNDRRGAAAYPPQ' A
#
# COMPACT_ATOMS: atom_id res chain seq x y z
N MET A 1 15.59 -4.97 39.87
CA MET A 1 14.51 -4.08 39.37
C MET A 1 14.31 -4.35 37.89
N ALA A 2 13.06 -4.34 37.41
CA ALA A 2 12.75 -4.59 36.00
C ALA A 2 13.29 -3.47 35.10
N ASN A 3 13.94 -3.86 34.00
CA ASN A 3 14.56 -2.95 33.04
C ASN A 3 13.54 -2.65 31.92
N TYR A 4 12.83 -1.53 32.03
CA TYR A 4 11.86 -1.11 31.02
C TYR A 4 12.55 -0.44 29.84
N LYS A 5 12.09 -0.71 28.62
CA LYS A 5 12.58 -0.01 27.43
C LYS A 5 12.28 1.50 27.54
N PRO A 6 13.21 2.37 27.14
CA PRO A 6 12.96 3.81 27.10
C PRO A 6 11.81 4.12 26.14
N ASP A 7 10.92 5.01 26.56
CA ASP A 7 9.78 5.46 25.78
C ASP A 7 10.27 6.21 24.53
N MET A 8 10.09 5.60 23.36
CA MET A 8 10.28 6.23 22.06
C MET A 8 8.94 6.84 21.62
N SER A 9 8.44 7.83 22.35
CA SER A 9 7.23 8.57 22.01
C SER A 9 7.32 9.36 20.69
N CYS A 10 8.51 9.40 20.08
CA CYS A 10 8.74 9.87 18.72
C CYS A 10 8.50 8.81 17.63
N GLN A 11 8.15 7.57 17.97
CA GLN A 11 7.76 6.58 16.97
C GLN A 11 6.47 7.02 16.28
N SER A 12 6.55 7.20 14.96
CA SER A 12 5.39 7.37 14.11
C SER A 12 4.42 6.23 14.35
N LYS A 13 3.18 6.55 14.74
CA LYS A 13 2.11 5.57 14.87
C LYS A 13 1.79 5.04 13.47
N SER A 14 2.05 3.76 13.24
CA SER A 14 1.54 3.06 12.06
C SER A 14 0.06 2.80 12.26
N ILE A 15 -0.77 3.66 11.67
CA ILE A 15 -2.21 3.43 11.62
C ILE A 15 -2.45 2.42 10.47
N PRO A 16 -3.14 1.30 10.73
CA PRO A 16 -3.52 0.40 9.65
C PRO A 16 -4.48 1.14 8.72
N ILE A 17 -4.05 1.32 7.46
CA ILE A 17 -4.85 1.94 6.42
C ILE A 17 -5.49 0.82 5.60
N ASP A 18 -6.82 0.84 5.55
CA ASP A 18 -7.59 0.03 4.60
C ASP A 18 -7.98 0.93 3.43
N PHE A 19 -7.19 0.85 2.36
CA PHE A 19 -7.32 1.74 1.19
C PHE A 19 -8.70 1.61 0.54
N SER A 20 -9.22 0.38 0.41
CA SER A 20 -10.53 0.13 -0.20
C SER A 20 -11.68 0.79 0.56
N ARG A 21 -11.52 1.01 1.87
CA ARG A 21 -12.49 1.77 2.70
C ARG A 21 -12.32 3.28 2.63
N GLN A 22 -11.19 3.78 2.17
CA GLN A 22 -10.88 5.22 2.11
C GLN A 22 -11.08 5.84 0.73
N ILE A 23 -11.12 5.01 -0.32
CA ILE A 23 -11.38 5.45 -1.68
C ILE A 23 -12.89 5.52 -1.93
N ILE A 24 -13.43 6.73 -1.80
CA ILE A 24 -14.88 6.99 -1.82
C ILE A 24 -15.32 7.45 -3.21
N PRO A 25 -16.34 6.84 -3.83
CA PRO A 25 -16.86 7.29 -5.12
C PRO A 25 -17.23 8.77 -5.13
N GLY A 26 -16.85 9.45 -6.21
CA GLY A 26 -17.08 10.89 -6.39
C GLY A 26 -16.00 11.80 -5.81
N THR A 27 -14.97 11.25 -5.14
CA THR A 27 -13.77 12.02 -4.79
C THR A 27 -12.73 11.97 -5.91
N PHE A 28 -11.76 12.88 -5.84
CA PHE A 28 -10.66 12.93 -6.80
C PHE A 28 -9.78 11.67 -6.72
N GLU A 29 -9.51 11.19 -5.51
CA GLU A 29 -8.68 10.01 -5.25
C GLU A 29 -9.30 8.75 -5.87
N TYR A 30 -10.64 8.62 -5.80
CA TYR A 30 -11.37 7.55 -6.47
C TYR A 30 -11.21 7.62 -7.98
N ALA A 31 -11.39 8.81 -8.57
CA ALA A 31 -11.21 8.98 -10.02
C ALA A 31 -9.79 8.61 -10.46
N LEU A 32 -8.77 9.02 -9.69
CA LEU A 32 -7.38 8.70 -9.98
C LEU A 32 -7.13 7.18 -9.91
N SER A 33 -7.54 6.51 -8.83
CA SER A 33 -7.41 5.05 -8.69
C SER A 33 -8.08 4.33 -9.85
N HIS A 34 -9.32 4.71 -10.17
CA HIS A 34 -10.09 4.07 -11.23
C HIS A 34 -9.43 4.19 -12.61
N ILE A 35 -8.83 5.35 -12.92
CA ILE A 35 -8.09 5.57 -14.17
C ILE A 35 -6.85 4.68 -14.22
N VAL A 36 -6.07 4.64 -13.14
CA VAL A 36 -4.85 3.84 -13.09
C VAL A 36 -5.16 2.35 -13.26
N ASP A 37 -6.21 1.86 -12.58
CA ASP A 37 -6.54 0.44 -12.55
C ASP A 37 -7.22 -0.06 -13.83
N ASN A 38 -8.03 0.78 -14.50
CA ASN A 38 -8.91 0.33 -15.59
C ASN A 38 -8.57 0.93 -16.96
N HIS A 39 -7.81 2.01 -16.99
CA HIS A 39 -7.60 2.79 -18.22
C HIS A 39 -6.13 2.96 -18.62
N LEU A 40 -5.18 2.55 -17.77
CA LEU A 40 -3.75 2.55 -18.08
C LEU A 40 -3.23 1.13 -18.28
N ASP A 41 -2.48 0.92 -19.36
CA ASP A 41 -1.72 -0.31 -19.55
C ASP A 41 -0.37 -0.20 -18.81
N LEU A 42 -0.26 -0.93 -17.71
CA LEU A 42 0.95 -0.95 -16.86
C LEU A 42 1.86 -2.16 -17.13
N SER A 43 1.52 -3.01 -18.11
CA SER A 43 2.26 -4.25 -18.41
C SER A 43 3.73 -4.03 -18.77
N THR A 44 4.09 -2.84 -19.27
CA THR A 44 5.48 -2.48 -19.57
C THR A 44 6.37 -2.51 -18.31
N PHE A 45 5.79 -2.23 -17.13
CA PHE A 45 6.49 -2.26 -15.84
C PHE A 45 6.68 -3.67 -15.27
N ASP A 46 6.00 -4.70 -15.81
CA ASP A 46 6.12 -6.08 -15.33
C ASP A 46 7.58 -6.56 -15.39
N SER A 47 8.33 -6.11 -16.42
CA SER A 47 9.76 -6.40 -16.56
C SER A 47 10.62 -5.88 -15.41
N TRP A 48 10.15 -4.86 -14.68
CA TRP A 48 10.85 -4.26 -13.53
C TRP A 48 10.47 -4.96 -12.22
N TYR A 49 9.36 -5.69 -12.18
CA TYR A 49 8.96 -6.52 -11.04
C TYR A 49 9.61 -7.91 -11.13
N ASN A 50 10.80 -8.07 -10.53
CA ASN A 50 11.51 -9.36 -10.46
C ASN A 50 11.58 -9.91 -9.02
N ASN A 51 10.42 -9.98 -8.35
CA ASN A 51 10.29 -10.50 -6.98
C ASN A 51 9.84 -11.97 -6.91
N ASP A 52 9.82 -12.68 -8.03
CA ASP A 52 9.36 -14.08 -8.13
C ASP A 52 10.08 -15.05 -7.18
N ARG A 53 11.27 -14.71 -6.71
CA ARG A 53 12.09 -15.59 -5.85
C ARG A 53 12.46 -15.00 -4.49
N ARG A 54 12.17 -13.71 -4.22
CA ARG A 54 12.47 -13.02 -2.94
C ARG A 54 11.53 -11.84 -2.74
N GLY A 55 11.08 -11.62 -1.51
CA GLY A 55 10.18 -10.53 -1.13
C GLY A 55 8.91 -11.03 -0.44
N ALA A 56 8.13 -10.13 0.15
CA ALA A 56 6.78 -10.46 0.61
C ALA A 56 5.89 -10.68 -0.62
N ALA A 57 5.06 -11.73 -0.60
CA ALA A 57 4.10 -11.98 -1.67
C ALA A 57 3.21 -10.76 -1.89
N ALA A 58 3.03 -10.36 -3.15
CA ALA A 58 2.06 -9.34 -3.49
C ALA A 58 0.65 -9.87 -3.20
N TYR A 59 -0.23 -9.00 -2.68
CA TYR A 59 -1.65 -9.35 -2.60
C TYR A 59 -2.20 -9.46 -4.03
N PRO A 60 -3.00 -10.50 -4.34
CA PRO A 60 -3.65 -10.60 -5.64
C PRO A 60 -4.54 -9.37 -5.87
N PRO A 61 -4.64 -8.86 -7.12
CA PRO A 61 -5.59 -7.81 -7.44
C PRO A 61 -7.01 -8.33 -7.14
N GLN A 62 -7.81 -7.51 -6.45
CA GLN A 62 -9.24 -7.76 -6.24
C GLN A 62 -10.06 -7.28 -7.43
#